data_AF-A0A086J524-F1
#
_entry.id   AF-A0A086J524-F1
#
_cell.length_a   1.000
_cell.length_b   1.000
_cell.length_c   1.000
_cell.angle_alpha   90.00
_cell.angle_beta   90.00
_cell.angle_gamma   90.00
#
_symmetry.space_group_name_H-M   'P 1'
#
loop_
_entity.id
_entity.type
_entity.pdbx_description
1 polymer ?
#
loop_
_entity_poly.entity_id
_entity_poly.type
_entity_poly.pdbx_seq_one_letter_code
_entity_poly.pdbx_strand_id
1 'polypeptide(L)'
;MHFSGALIALDTNVLMGKLPVIKSLCFLIEDINMGLFLPCTVMRELDCLKVKKPSARAAILFIEQENARENCKIFIEHAVTEKGSTNDDSIVFSCQKNNISLLISDDTALRLKANNAGHGLHSISVENKTAKELLLEITQLFQMHFMECEMKDDFVGTAKKVTVQIAFTIYHRRILPIVERELGADMVHFYVPSDIDCSLSSLLRYVGKNNHHLFGRYFSKSSLSIMSKLSSKKVDEDDLRTILSLFNVSFSDMF
;
A
#
# COMPACT_ATOMS: atom_id res chain seq x y z
N MET A 1 -0.85 10.83 20.16
CA MET A 1 -0.19 10.74 18.84
C MET A 1 -0.30 12.11 18.17
N HIS A 2 0.80 12.69 17.71
CA HIS A 2 0.76 13.86 16.83
C HIS A 2 1.08 13.39 15.41
N PHE A 3 0.07 12.84 14.73
CA PHE A 3 0.11 12.65 13.28
C PHE A 3 -0.46 13.92 12.65
N SER A 4 0.30 14.54 11.74
CA SER A 4 -0.08 15.80 11.08
C SER A 4 -0.79 15.59 9.74
N GLY A 5 -1.28 14.38 9.47
CA GLY A 5 -1.97 14.03 8.23
C GLY A 5 -3.44 13.72 8.41
N ALA A 6 -4.13 13.51 7.28
CA ALA A 6 -5.53 13.13 7.27
C ALA A 6 -5.71 11.71 7.82
N LEU A 7 -6.54 11.55 8.86
CA LEU A 7 -6.88 10.23 9.38
C LEU A 7 -8.26 9.81 8.90
N ILE A 8 -8.38 8.54 8.56
CA ILE A 8 -9.61 7.93 8.04
C ILE A 8 -10.00 6.76 8.93
N ALA A 9 -11.14 6.86 9.60
CA ALA A 9 -11.62 5.77 10.44
C ALA A 9 -12.14 4.61 9.60
N LEU A 10 -11.87 3.39 10.06
CA LEU A 10 -12.49 2.16 9.54
C LEU A 10 -13.38 1.52 10.60
N ASP A 11 -14.44 0.85 10.17
CA ASP A 11 -15.25 -0.02 11.02
C ASP A 11 -14.82 -1.50 10.95
N THR A 12 -15.38 -2.33 11.83
CA THR A 12 -15.11 -3.77 11.91
C THR A 12 -15.53 -4.52 10.64
N ASN A 13 -16.66 -4.13 10.03
CA ASN A 13 -17.25 -4.84 8.90
C ASN A 13 -16.46 -4.62 7.61
N VAL A 14 -15.95 -3.42 7.38
CA VAL A 14 -15.05 -3.09 6.27
C VAL A 14 -13.75 -3.87 6.39
N LEU A 15 -13.15 -3.94 7.58
CA LEU A 15 -11.94 -4.73 7.81
C LEU A 15 -12.16 -6.24 7.57
N MET A 16 -13.33 -6.77 7.95
CA MET A 16 -13.63 -8.20 7.74
C MET A 16 -14.07 -8.53 6.32
N GLY A 17 -14.85 -7.65 5.67
CA GLY A 17 -15.52 -7.91 4.40
C GLY A 17 -14.80 -7.35 3.17
N LYS A 18 -13.96 -6.31 3.34
CA LYS A 18 -13.30 -5.57 2.25
C LYS A 18 -11.78 -5.47 2.45
N LEU A 19 -11.20 -6.38 3.24
CA LEU A 19 -9.76 -6.40 3.55
C LEU A 19 -8.82 -6.24 2.34
N PRO A 20 -9.05 -6.90 1.17
CA PRO A 20 -8.18 -6.73 0.01
C PRO A 20 -8.14 -5.29 -0.52
N VAL A 21 -9.28 -4.59 -0.48
CA VAL A 21 -9.38 -3.18 -0.90
C VAL A 21 -8.63 -2.30 0.10
N ILE A 22 -8.79 -2.53 1.40
CA ILE A 22 -8.08 -1.78 2.44
C ILE A 22 -6.57 -2.00 2.39
N LYS A 23 -6.10 -3.24 2.17
CA LYS A 23 -4.68 -3.55 1.95
C LYS A 23 -4.10 -2.75 0.78
N SER A 24 -4.84 -2.73 -0.32
CA SER A 24 -4.44 -2.01 -1.53
C SER A 24 -4.48 -0.50 -1.30
N LEU A 25 -5.45 0.01 -0.54
CA LEU A 25 -5.49 1.43 -0.15
C LEU A 25 -4.30 1.82 0.73
N CYS A 26 -3.95 1.03 1.76
CA CYS A 26 -2.76 1.24 2.59
C CYS A 26 -1.48 1.39 1.75
N PHE A 27 -1.34 0.56 0.72
CA PHE A 27 -0.21 0.65 -0.21
C PHE A 27 -0.25 1.96 -1.03
N LEU A 28 -1.40 2.34 -1.55
CA LEU A 28 -1.53 3.55 -2.36
C LEU A 28 -1.32 4.86 -1.56
N ILE A 29 -1.62 4.86 -0.26
CA ILE A 29 -1.45 6.02 0.62
C ILE A 29 -0.09 6.05 1.32
N GLU A 30 0.83 5.13 1.02
CA GLU A 30 2.15 5.03 1.69
C GLU A 30 2.90 6.38 1.70
N ASP A 31 2.67 7.18 0.68
CA ASP A 31 3.38 8.43 0.40
C ASP A 31 2.54 9.68 0.57
N ILE A 32 1.27 9.49 0.90
CA ILE A 32 0.33 10.54 1.18
C ILE A 32 0.40 10.79 2.69
N ASN A 33 0.29 12.05 3.09
CA ASN A 33 0.14 12.43 4.51
C ASN A 33 -1.27 12.07 5.00
N MET A 34 -1.56 10.78 4.95
CA MET A 34 -2.84 10.14 5.24
C MET A 34 -2.59 8.82 5.96
N GLY A 35 -3.49 8.45 6.86
CA GLY A 35 -3.44 7.19 7.59
C GLY A 35 -4.83 6.65 7.88
N LEU A 36 -4.89 5.35 8.13
CA LEU A 36 -6.09 4.67 8.58
C LEU A 36 -6.10 4.68 10.11
N PHE A 37 -7.25 5.01 10.68
CA PHE A 37 -7.47 5.07 12.12
C PHE A 37 -8.43 3.96 12.54
N LEU A 38 -8.06 3.24 13.60
CA LEU A 38 -8.84 2.14 14.16
C LEU A 38 -9.30 2.52 15.56
N PRO A 39 -10.59 2.81 15.76
CA PRO A 39 -11.17 2.99 17.08
C PRO A 39 -10.93 1.75 17.96
N CYS A 40 -10.73 1.95 19.26
CA CYS A 40 -10.44 0.87 20.21
C CYS A 40 -11.59 -0.16 20.23
N THR A 41 -12.82 0.31 20.04
CA THR A 41 -14.04 -0.51 19.92
C THR A 41 -13.94 -1.51 18.77
N VAL A 42 -13.39 -1.10 17.62
CA VAL A 42 -13.20 -1.96 16.44
C VAL A 42 -12.18 -3.05 16.74
N MET A 43 -11.05 -2.70 17.37
CA MET A 43 -10.04 -3.68 17.77
C MET A 43 -10.59 -4.72 18.76
N ARG A 44 -11.34 -4.27 19.78
CA ARG A 44 -11.99 -5.16 20.74
C ARG A 44 -12.98 -6.11 20.08
N GLU A 45 -13.77 -5.61 19.13
CA GLU A 45 -14.73 -6.43 18.39
C GLU A 45 -14.02 -7.49 17.54
N LEU A 46 -12.96 -7.12 16.81
CA LEU A 46 -12.13 -8.05 16.05
C LEU A 46 -11.54 -9.13 16.97
N ASP A 47 -11.03 -8.74 18.14
CA ASP A 47 -10.46 -9.67 19.12
C ASP A 47 -11.49 -10.67 19.65
N CYS A 48 -12.72 -10.23 19.92
CA CYS A 48 -13.81 -11.13 20.31
C CYS A 48 -14.21 -12.07 19.17
N LEU A 49 -14.14 -11.62 17.92
CA LEU A 49 -14.58 -12.38 16.74
C LEU A 49 -13.50 -13.34 16.21
N LYS A 50 -12.21 -13.13 16.51
CA LYS A 50 -11.10 -13.88 15.91
C LYS A 50 -11.19 -15.40 16.08
N VAL A 51 -11.75 -15.87 17.19
CA VAL A 51 -11.90 -17.31 17.43
C VAL A 51 -12.93 -17.94 16.48
N LYS A 52 -14.00 -17.21 16.15
CA LYS A 52 -15.15 -17.72 15.38
C LYS A 52 -15.11 -17.35 13.90
N LYS A 53 -14.49 -16.23 13.53
CA LYS A 53 -14.48 -15.69 12.18
C LYS A 53 -13.06 -15.64 11.61
N PRO A 54 -12.73 -16.42 10.56
CA PRO A 54 -11.44 -16.33 9.87
C PRO A 54 -11.13 -14.93 9.33
N SER A 55 -12.14 -14.19 8.88
CA SER A 55 -11.99 -12.80 8.40
C SER A 55 -11.48 -11.85 9.48
N ALA A 56 -11.95 -11.98 10.72
CA ALA A 56 -11.44 -11.20 11.85
C ALA A 56 -9.97 -11.53 12.16
N ARG A 57 -9.55 -12.80 12.06
CA ARG A 57 -8.13 -13.19 12.18
C ARG A 57 -7.28 -12.58 11.09
N ALA A 58 -7.74 -12.62 9.84
CA ALA A 58 -7.03 -12.04 8.71
C ALA A 58 -6.86 -10.52 8.85
N ALA A 59 -7.88 -9.82 9.37
CA ALA A 59 -7.81 -8.39 9.66
C ALA A 59 -6.79 -8.08 10.76
N ILE A 60 -6.80 -8.81 11.89
CA ILE A 60 -5.81 -8.64 12.96
C ILE A 60 -4.39 -8.89 12.45
N LEU A 61 -4.15 -9.99 11.73
CA LEU A 61 -2.84 -10.29 11.17
C LEU A 61 -2.33 -9.19 10.24
N PHE A 62 -3.23 -8.61 9.43
CA PHE A 62 -2.88 -7.47 8.60
C PHE A 62 -2.49 -6.25 9.42
N ILE A 63 -3.26 -5.92 10.47
CA ILE A 63 -2.97 -4.78 11.36
C ILE A 63 -1.61 -4.98 12.06
N GLU A 64 -1.33 -6.20 12.55
CA GLU A 64 -0.04 -6.54 13.16
C GLU A 64 1.13 -6.41 12.18
N GLN A 65 0.93 -6.85 10.93
CA GLN A 65 1.94 -6.71 9.86
C GLN A 65 2.22 -5.25 9.52
N GLU A 66 1.18 -4.42 9.39
CA GLU A 66 1.35 -2.98 9.11
C GLU A 66 2.00 -2.25 10.29
N ASN A 67 1.65 -2.61 11.52
CA ASN A 67 2.25 -2.02 12.71
C ASN A 67 3.73 -2.37 12.88
N ALA A 68 4.19 -3.47 12.27
CA ALA A 68 5.61 -3.82 12.20
C ALA A 68 6.38 -3.09 11.09
N ARG A 69 5.71 -2.34 10.20
CA ARG A 69 6.35 -1.54 9.15
C ARG A 69 6.89 -0.24 9.72
N GLU A 70 8.04 0.18 9.21
CA GLU A 70 8.68 1.45 9.59
C GLU A 70 7.80 2.68 9.28
N ASN A 71 7.08 2.65 8.15
CA ASN A 71 6.09 3.67 7.77
C ASN A 71 4.66 3.14 8.01
N CYS A 72 4.31 2.88 9.27
CA CYS A 72 2.99 2.38 9.63
C CYS A 72 1.90 3.39 9.25
N LYS A 73 0.92 2.93 8.44
CA LYS A 73 -0.24 3.72 8.04
C LYS A 73 -1.49 3.43 8.86
N ILE A 74 -1.41 2.55 9.86
CA ILE A 74 -2.54 2.16 10.70
C ILE A 74 -2.30 2.66 12.12
N PHE A 75 -3.15 3.58 12.56
CA PHE A 75 -3.12 4.17 13.89
C PHE A 75 -4.25 3.59 14.73
N ILE A 76 -3.89 2.93 15.83
CA ILE A 76 -4.85 2.30 16.73
C ILE A 76 -5.09 3.21 17.93
N GLU A 77 -6.36 3.45 18.25
CA GLU A 77 -6.75 4.13 19.47
C GLU A 77 -6.38 3.28 20.70
N HIS A 78 -5.54 3.80 21.59
CA HIS A 78 -4.99 3.06 22.73
C HIS A 78 -6.04 2.69 23.79
N ALA A 79 -7.10 3.48 23.94
CA ALA A 79 -8.14 3.25 24.94
C ALA A 79 -9.48 3.77 24.42
N VAL A 80 -10.58 3.20 24.94
CA VAL A 80 -11.91 3.73 24.65
C VAL A 80 -12.01 5.12 25.26
N THR A 81 -12.04 6.13 24.39
CA THR A 81 -12.08 7.53 24.81
C THR A 81 -13.41 7.89 25.45
N GLU A 82 -14.51 7.34 24.94
CA GLU A 82 -15.85 7.51 25.48
C GLU A 82 -16.71 6.31 25.11
N LYS A 83 -17.47 5.78 26.08
CA LYS A 83 -18.34 4.62 25.86
C LYS A 83 -19.74 5.11 25.50
N GLY A 84 -20.12 4.93 24.23
CA GLY A 84 -21.48 5.21 23.78
C GLY A 84 -22.48 4.13 24.18
N SER A 85 -23.77 4.38 23.93
CA SER A 85 -24.84 3.39 24.13
C SER A 85 -24.69 2.17 23.22
N THR A 86 -24.11 2.37 22.03
CA THR A 86 -23.81 1.33 21.06
C THR A 86 -22.35 1.39 20.62
N ASN A 87 -21.87 0.32 19.95
CA ASN A 87 -20.53 0.32 19.35
C ASN A 87 -20.40 1.43 18.31
N ASP A 88 -21.45 1.66 17.50
CA ASP A 88 -21.51 2.75 16.52
C ASP A 88 -21.30 4.11 17.18
N ASP A 89 -22.00 4.38 18.29
CA ASP A 89 -21.86 5.64 19.01
C ASP A 89 -20.43 5.79 19.54
N SER A 90 -19.84 4.70 20.03
CA SER A 90 -18.45 4.68 20.51
C SER A 90 -17.44 4.94 19.38
N ILE A 91 -17.71 4.45 18.16
CA ILE A 91 -16.90 4.72 16.96
C ILE A 91 -17.01 6.21 16.59
N VAL A 92 -18.22 6.77 16.56
CA VAL A 92 -18.44 8.18 16.23
C VAL A 92 -17.80 9.11 17.28
N PHE A 93 -17.91 8.80 18.57
CA PHE A 93 -17.22 9.58 19.62
C PHE A 93 -15.70 9.49 19.49
N SER A 94 -15.16 8.31 19.18
CA SER A 94 -13.73 8.14 18.92
C SER A 94 -13.27 9.02 17.74
N CYS A 95 -14.05 9.03 16.65
CA CYS A 95 -13.79 9.89 15.50
C CYS A 95 -13.78 11.38 15.89
N GLN A 96 -14.79 11.82 16.64
CA GLN A 96 -14.90 13.21 17.09
C GLN A 96 -13.71 13.63 17.96
N LYS A 97 -13.34 12.83 18.97
CA LYS A 97 -12.28 13.17 19.93
C LYS A 97 -10.89 13.20 19.29
N ASN A 98 -10.69 12.37 18.27
CA ASN A 98 -9.42 12.29 17.54
C ASN A 98 -9.40 13.18 16.27
N ASN A 99 -10.38 14.07 16.11
CA ASN A 99 -10.51 14.98 14.95
C ASN A 99 -10.47 14.23 13.60
N ILE A 100 -11.08 13.05 13.54
CA ILE A 100 -11.22 12.27 12.32
C ILE A 100 -12.35 12.89 11.50
N SER A 101 -12.08 13.17 10.23
CA SER A 101 -13.03 13.83 9.32
C SER A 101 -13.67 12.89 8.30
N LEU A 102 -13.21 11.63 8.22
CA LEU A 102 -13.79 10.63 7.32
C LEU A 102 -13.91 9.26 8.00
N LEU A 103 -15.09 8.65 7.88
CA LEU A 103 -15.37 7.27 8.24
C LEU A 103 -15.67 6.44 6.99
N ILE A 104 -15.00 5.30 6.86
CA ILE A 104 -15.31 4.30 5.84
C ILE A 104 -16.13 3.18 6.48
N SER A 105 -17.37 3.02 6.01
CA SER A 105 -18.30 2.00 6.49
C SER A 105 -19.32 1.63 5.42
N ASP A 106 -19.62 0.35 5.27
CA ASP A 106 -20.76 -0.11 4.45
C ASP A 106 -22.07 -0.16 5.25
N ASP A 107 -22.02 0.03 6.57
CA ASP A 107 -23.21 0.10 7.42
C ASP A 107 -23.92 1.44 7.26
N THR A 108 -25.15 1.40 6.74
CA THR A 108 -25.95 2.59 6.49
C THR A 108 -26.34 3.32 7.77
N ALA A 109 -26.61 2.60 8.87
CA ALA A 109 -26.96 3.22 10.15
C ALA A 109 -25.77 3.98 10.75
N LEU A 110 -24.58 3.37 10.73
CA LEU A 110 -23.35 4.01 11.20
C LEU A 110 -22.98 5.23 10.34
N ARG A 111 -23.09 5.13 9.00
CA ARG A 111 -22.86 6.27 8.10
C ARG A 111 -23.81 7.44 8.36
N LEU A 112 -25.10 7.16 8.52
CA LEU A 112 -26.09 8.20 8.84
C LEU A 112 -25.78 8.86 10.19
N LYS A 113 -25.40 8.09 11.21
CA LYS A 113 -24.97 8.63 12.50
C LYS A 113 -23.73 9.53 12.36
N ALA A 114 -22.72 9.06 11.63
CA ALA A 114 -21.48 9.80 11.41
C ALA A 114 -21.74 11.15 10.72
N ASN A 115 -22.50 11.15 9.62
CA ASN A 115 -22.84 12.37 8.87
C ASN A 115 -23.67 13.37 9.69
N ASN A 116 -24.50 12.88 10.63
CA ASN A 116 -25.36 13.71 11.47
C ASN A 116 -24.70 14.16 12.79
N ALA A 117 -23.48 13.70 13.09
CA ALA A 117 -22.82 13.95 14.38
C ALA A 117 -22.30 15.40 14.57
N GLY A 118 -22.55 16.30 13.61
CA GLY A 118 -22.41 17.75 13.78
C GLY A 118 -20.98 18.31 13.90
N HIS A 119 -19.95 17.52 13.58
CA HIS A 119 -18.54 17.90 13.75
C HIS A 119 -17.68 17.76 12.49
N GLY A 120 -18.30 17.72 11.30
CA GLY A 120 -17.57 17.61 10.03
C GLY A 120 -17.03 16.22 9.71
N LEU A 121 -17.54 15.18 10.38
CA LEU A 121 -17.28 13.79 10.03
C LEU A 121 -18.12 13.41 8.81
N HIS A 122 -17.45 13.15 7.70
CA HIS A 122 -18.05 12.57 6.51
C HIS A 122 -18.00 11.05 6.58
N SER A 123 -18.86 10.39 5.81
CA SER A 123 -18.78 8.94 5.66
C SER A 123 -19.02 8.48 4.23
N ILE A 124 -18.26 7.47 3.83
CA ILE A 124 -18.34 6.83 2.51
C ILE A 124 -18.40 5.31 2.65
N SER A 125 -18.98 4.67 1.64
CA SER A 125 -19.04 3.22 1.53
C SER A 125 -17.96 2.70 0.56
N VAL A 126 -17.47 1.49 0.82
CA VAL A 126 -16.51 0.75 -0.02
C VAL A 126 -17.23 -0.15 -1.02
N GLU A 127 -18.56 -0.29 -0.90
CA GLU A 127 -19.35 -1.18 -1.73
C GLU A 127 -19.14 -0.91 -3.22
N ASN A 128 -18.81 -1.97 -3.95
CA ASN A 128 -18.53 -1.96 -5.40
C ASN A 128 -17.38 -1.03 -5.85
N LYS A 129 -16.47 -0.63 -4.95
CA LYS A 129 -15.31 0.21 -5.30
C LYS A 129 -14.01 -0.57 -5.24
N THR A 130 -13.13 -0.30 -6.20
CA THR A 130 -11.71 -0.64 -6.14
C THR A 130 -10.97 0.32 -5.21
N ALA A 131 -9.75 -0.05 -4.79
CA ALA A 131 -8.93 0.81 -3.94
C ALA A 131 -8.55 2.15 -4.61
N LYS A 132 -8.41 2.16 -5.93
CA LYS A 132 -8.11 3.38 -6.70
C LYS A 132 -9.30 4.33 -6.76
N GLU A 133 -10.50 3.81 -6.99
CA GLU A 133 -11.74 4.60 -6.97
C GLU A 133 -12.00 5.18 -5.58
N LEU A 134 -11.80 4.34 -4.54
CA LEU A 134 -11.90 4.78 -3.15
C LEU A 134 -10.91 5.90 -2.82
N LEU A 135 -9.65 5.76 -3.24
CA LEU A 135 -8.64 6.82 -3.06
C LEU A 135 -9.02 8.12 -3.77
N LEU A 136 -9.54 8.03 -5.00
CA LEU A 136 -9.97 9.21 -5.76
C LEU A 136 -11.10 9.95 -5.03
N GLU A 137 -12.08 9.24 -4.51
CA GLU A 137 -13.18 9.83 -3.74
C GLU A 137 -12.70 10.44 -2.42
N ILE A 138 -11.81 9.75 -1.70
CA ILE A 138 -11.17 10.29 -0.48
C ILE A 138 -10.43 11.60 -0.79
N THR A 139 -9.57 11.61 -1.81
CA THR A 139 -8.77 12.79 -2.16
C THR A 139 -9.63 13.98 -2.59
N GLN A 140 -10.73 13.74 -3.28
CA GLN A 140 -11.74 14.75 -3.61
C GLN A 140 -12.43 15.32 -2.35
N LEU A 141 -12.81 14.46 -1.40
CA LEU A 141 -13.48 14.87 -0.16
C LEU A 141 -12.61 15.76 0.73
N PHE A 142 -11.33 15.41 0.86
CA PHE A 142 -10.39 16.22 1.64
C PHE A 142 -10.00 17.53 0.93
N GLN A 143 -10.55 17.81 -0.26
CA GLN A 143 -10.09 18.87 -1.16
C GLN A 143 -8.57 18.93 -1.16
N MET A 144 -7.93 17.75 -1.25
CA MET A 144 -6.49 17.67 -1.37
C MET A 144 -6.13 18.19 -2.76
N HIS A 145 -6.14 19.52 -2.92
CA HIS A 145 -5.13 20.14 -3.71
C HIS A 145 -3.82 19.55 -3.23
N PHE A 146 -3.03 19.00 -4.15
CA PHE A 146 -1.63 18.71 -3.91
C PHE A 146 -0.98 20.03 -3.47
N MET A 147 -1.11 20.40 -2.19
CA MET A 147 0.03 20.93 -1.50
C MET A 147 0.98 19.74 -1.49
N GLU A 148 1.88 19.72 -2.47
CA GLU A 148 3.21 19.19 -2.26
C GLU A 148 3.59 19.66 -0.86
N CYS A 149 3.45 18.77 0.13
CA CYS A 149 4.21 18.96 1.34
C CYS A 149 5.63 19.04 0.82
N GLU A 150 6.28 20.20 1.00
CA GLU A 150 7.72 20.30 0.95
C GLU A 150 8.21 19.25 1.95
N MET A 151 8.39 18.02 1.44
CA MET A 151 8.97 16.93 2.17
C MET A 151 10.35 17.47 2.51
N LYS A 152 10.59 17.72 3.80
CA LYS A 152 11.98 17.74 4.27
C LYS A 152 12.55 16.42 3.76
N ASP A 153 13.52 16.53 2.86
CA ASP A 153 14.05 15.43 2.06
C ASP A 153 14.34 14.19 2.91
N ASP A 154 13.36 13.29 3.00
CA ASP A 154 13.62 11.90 3.31
C ASP A 154 14.15 11.26 2.02
N PHE A 155 15.43 11.54 1.74
CA PHE A 155 16.18 10.94 0.62
C PHE A 155 16.01 9.40 0.55
N VAL A 156 15.70 8.76 1.68
CA VAL A 156 15.47 7.31 1.79
C VAL A 156 14.13 6.89 1.18
N GLY A 157 13.06 7.67 1.38
CA GLY A 157 11.72 7.36 0.87
C GLY A 157 11.62 7.53 -0.65
N THR A 158 12.19 8.62 -1.18
CA THR A 158 12.24 8.89 -2.63
C THR A 158 13.08 7.85 -3.36
N ALA A 159 14.24 7.47 -2.83
CA ALA A 159 15.08 6.44 -3.44
C ALA A 159 14.38 5.07 -3.49
N LYS A 160 13.66 4.69 -2.44
CA LYS A 160 12.90 3.42 -2.40
C LYS A 160 11.80 3.41 -3.46
N LYS A 161 10.99 4.48 -3.58
CA LYS A 161 9.96 4.61 -4.62
C LYS A 161 10.54 4.55 -6.02
N VAL A 162 11.60 5.30 -6.27
CA VAL A 162 12.27 5.32 -7.57
C VAL A 162 12.78 3.92 -7.93
N THR A 163 13.42 3.21 -7.00
CA THR A 163 13.88 1.84 -7.26
C THR A 163 12.73 0.85 -7.53
N VAL A 164 11.61 0.96 -6.82
CA VAL A 164 10.43 0.12 -7.05
C VAL A 164 9.79 0.45 -8.39
N GLN A 165 9.63 1.72 -8.75
CA GLN A 165 9.06 2.12 -10.03
C GLN A 165 9.97 1.73 -11.20
N ILE A 166 11.29 1.81 -11.03
CA ILE A 166 12.26 1.28 -12.00
C ILE A 166 12.10 -0.24 -12.14
N ALA A 167 11.95 -0.97 -11.03
CA ALA A 167 11.74 -2.41 -11.05
C ALA A 167 10.45 -2.78 -11.80
N PHE A 168 9.35 -2.11 -11.49
CA PHE A 168 8.06 -2.28 -12.15
C PHE A 168 8.17 -2.02 -13.66
N THR A 169 8.75 -0.88 -14.07
CA THR A 169 8.88 -0.53 -15.49
C THR A 169 9.77 -1.51 -16.24
N ILE A 170 10.92 -1.91 -15.67
CA ILE A 170 11.80 -2.91 -16.28
C ILE A 170 11.07 -4.25 -16.41
N TYR A 171 10.37 -4.68 -15.35
CA TYR A 171 9.65 -5.93 -15.35
C TYR A 171 8.62 -5.98 -16.48
N HIS A 172 7.69 -5.02 -16.51
CA HIS A 172 6.60 -5.03 -17.48
C HIS A 172 7.03 -4.72 -18.91
N ARG A 173 7.99 -3.82 -19.12
CA ARG A 173 8.40 -3.43 -20.49
C ARG A 173 9.45 -4.34 -21.10
N ARG A 174 10.27 -5.01 -20.29
CA ARG A 174 11.42 -5.78 -20.79
C ARG A 174 11.40 -7.24 -20.36
N ILE A 175 11.19 -7.53 -19.08
CA ILE A 175 11.32 -8.90 -18.58
C ILE A 175 10.12 -9.76 -18.95
N LEU A 176 8.90 -9.30 -18.65
CA LEU A 176 7.68 -10.04 -18.91
C LEU A 176 7.54 -10.44 -20.39
N PRO A 177 7.76 -9.55 -21.38
CA PRO A 177 7.70 -9.95 -22.80
C PRO A 177 8.75 -11.00 -23.21
N ILE A 178 9.92 -11.01 -22.57
CA ILE A 178 10.96 -12.03 -22.82
C ILE A 178 10.51 -13.36 -22.22
N VAL A 179 10.02 -13.35 -20.98
CA VAL A 179 9.58 -14.55 -20.28
C VAL A 179 8.38 -15.19 -21.00
N GLU A 180 7.39 -14.38 -21.38
CA GLU A 180 6.22 -14.84 -22.16
C GLU A 180 6.64 -15.45 -23.50
N ARG A 181 7.66 -14.89 -24.15
CA ARG A 181 8.17 -15.40 -25.44
C ARG A 181 8.93 -16.73 -25.29
N GLU A 182 9.79 -16.85 -24.28
CA GLU A 182 10.64 -18.05 -24.11
C GLU A 182 9.91 -19.20 -23.42
N LEU A 183 8.97 -18.90 -22.51
CA LEU A 183 8.27 -19.91 -21.69
C LEU A 183 6.80 -20.10 -22.06
N GLY A 184 6.17 -19.12 -22.72
CA GLY A 184 4.72 -19.05 -22.92
C GLY A 184 4.01 -18.34 -21.77
N ALA A 185 2.95 -17.58 -22.08
CA ALA A 185 2.19 -16.79 -21.11
C ALA A 185 1.65 -17.63 -19.93
N ASP A 186 1.19 -18.85 -20.22
CA ASP A 186 0.65 -19.77 -19.21
C ASP A 186 1.71 -20.27 -18.23
N MET A 187 3.00 -20.17 -18.55
CA MET A 187 4.09 -20.67 -17.69
C MET A 187 4.69 -19.58 -16.79
N VAL A 188 4.34 -18.31 -17.01
CA VAL A 188 4.91 -17.16 -16.29
C VAL A 188 4.72 -17.27 -14.78
N HIS A 189 3.52 -17.63 -14.34
CA HIS A 189 3.18 -17.70 -12.91
C HIS A 189 3.89 -18.83 -12.14
N PHE A 190 4.45 -19.82 -12.84
CA PHE A 190 5.27 -20.88 -12.24
C PHE A 190 6.76 -20.51 -12.15
N TYR A 191 7.24 -19.66 -13.07
CA TYR A 191 8.66 -19.32 -13.20
C TYR A 191 9.02 -17.94 -12.65
N VAL A 192 8.04 -17.08 -12.40
CA VAL A 192 8.24 -15.72 -11.91
C VAL A 192 7.61 -15.55 -10.53
N PRO A 193 8.38 -15.19 -9.49
CA PRO A 193 7.82 -14.84 -8.18
C PRO A 193 6.84 -13.66 -8.28
N SER A 194 5.74 -13.72 -7.54
CA SER A 194 4.64 -12.75 -7.60
C SER A 194 4.99 -11.33 -7.17
N ASP A 195 6.15 -11.13 -6.54
CA ASP A 195 6.62 -9.87 -5.96
C ASP A 195 7.93 -9.37 -6.58
N ILE A 196 8.33 -9.93 -7.73
CA ILE A 196 9.60 -9.62 -8.37
C ILE A 196 9.72 -8.16 -8.82
N ASP A 197 8.60 -7.55 -9.20
CA ASP A 197 8.44 -6.17 -9.65
C ASP A 197 8.42 -5.15 -8.50
N CYS A 198 8.25 -5.64 -7.26
CA CYS A 198 8.27 -4.82 -6.05
C CYS A 198 9.69 -4.57 -5.52
N SER A 199 10.74 -5.15 -6.11
CA SER A 199 12.12 -5.02 -5.64
C SER A 199 13.14 -5.05 -6.77
N LEU A 200 13.83 -3.93 -6.98
CA LEU A 200 14.89 -3.84 -7.99
C LEU A 200 16.01 -4.85 -7.76
N SER A 201 16.40 -5.07 -6.50
CA SER A 201 17.42 -6.05 -6.16
C SER A 201 16.99 -7.50 -6.49
N SER A 202 15.71 -7.82 -6.27
CA SER A 202 15.14 -9.13 -6.59
C SER A 202 15.07 -9.34 -8.10
N LEU A 203 14.62 -8.31 -8.84
CA LEU A 203 14.56 -8.32 -10.30
C LEU A 203 15.95 -8.50 -10.93
N LEU A 204 16.95 -7.72 -10.47
CA LEU A 204 18.33 -7.83 -10.94
C LEU A 204 18.94 -9.21 -10.64
N ARG A 205 18.64 -9.78 -9.47
CA ARG A 205 19.09 -11.14 -9.10
C ARG A 205 18.43 -12.22 -9.95
N TYR A 206 17.14 -12.05 -10.25
CA TYR A 206 16.41 -12.97 -11.10
C TYR A 206 17.04 -13.03 -12.50
N VAL A 207 17.28 -11.87 -13.11
CA VAL A 207 17.86 -11.76 -14.46
C VAL A 207 19.35 -12.12 -14.47
N GLY A 208 20.13 -11.51 -13.57
CA GLY A 208 21.58 -11.55 -13.53
C GLY A 208 22.20 -12.65 -12.66
N LYS A 209 21.41 -13.60 -12.14
CA LYS A 209 21.96 -14.75 -11.41
C LYS A 209 21.15 -16.01 -11.59
N ASN A 210 19.84 -15.94 -11.33
CA ASN A 210 19.02 -17.13 -11.22
C ASN A 210 18.60 -17.69 -12.59
N ASN A 211 18.41 -16.81 -13.58
CA ASN A 211 17.81 -17.18 -14.87
C ASN A 211 18.65 -16.74 -16.08
N HIS A 212 19.98 -16.73 -15.95
CA HIS A 212 20.89 -16.35 -17.03
C HIS A 212 20.63 -17.06 -18.36
N HIS A 213 20.20 -18.32 -18.32
CA HIS A 213 19.92 -19.11 -19.51
C HIS A 213 18.74 -18.54 -20.33
N LEU A 214 17.74 -17.94 -19.67
CA LEU A 214 16.59 -17.28 -20.32
C LEU A 214 16.98 -15.92 -20.92
N PHE A 215 17.87 -15.19 -20.24
CA PHE A 215 18.19 -13.80 -20.59
C PHE A 215 19.46 -13.64 -21.44
N GLY A 216 20.28 -14.68 -21.58
CA GLY A 216 21.58 -14.61 -22.27
C GLY A 216 21.54 -14.27 -23.75
N ARG A 217 20.38 -14.41 -24.41
CA ARG A 217 20.18 -13.94 -25.80
C ARG A 217 19.83 -12.46 -25.90
N TYR A 218 19.39 -11.86 -24.80
CA TYR A 218 18.86 -10.49 -24.75
C TYR A 218 19.84 -9.51 -24.09
N PHE A 219 20.74 -10.01 -23.24
CA PHE A 219 21.74 -9.23 -22.54
C PHE A 219 23.14 -9.80 -22.75
N SER A 220 24.13 -8.92 -22.86
CA SER A 220 25.53 -9.34 -22.96
C SER A 220 26.03 -9.96 -21.65
N LYS A 221 27.08 -10.79 -21.72
CA LYS A 221 27.69 -11.38 -20.51
C LYS A 221 28.18 -10.31 -19.52
N SER A 222 28.68 -9.17 -20.01
CA SER A 222 29.07 -8.05 -19.17
C SER A 222 27.86 -7.41 -18.50
N SER A 223 26.77 -7.17 -19.22
CA SER A 223 25.50 -6.66 -18.68
C SER A 223 24.97 -7.53 -17.55
N LEU A 224 24.92 -8.84 -17.75
CA LEU A 224 24.45 -9.80 -16.74
C LEU A 224 25.36 -9.82 -15.49
N SER A 225 26.67 -9.74 -15.69
CA SER A 225 27.63 -9.63 -14.58
C SER A 225 27.44 -8.35 -13.77
N ILE A 226 27.17 -7.22 -14.43
CA ILE A 226 26.88 -5.94 -13.77
C ILE A 226 25.58 -6.07 -12.94
N MET A 227 24.49 -6.58 -13.52
CA MET A 227 23.23 -6.81 -12.79
C MET A 227 23.42 -7.69 -11.55
N SER A 228 24.20 -8.76 -11.68
CA SER A 228 24.53 -9.66 -10.56
C SER A 228 25.20 -8.91 -9.40
N LYS A 229 26.20 -8.07 -9.72
CA LYS A 229 26.93 -7.25 -8.73
C LYS A 229 26.02 -6.19 -8.09
N LEU A 230 25.19 -5.53 -8.89
CA LEU A 230 24.26 -4.51 -8.41
C LEU A 230 23.16 -5.11 -7.52
N SER A 231 22.80 -6.38 -7.71
CA SER A 231 21.79 -7.08 -6.89
C SER A 231 22.20 -7.35 -5.43
N SER A 232 23.48 -7.16 -5.09
CA SER A 232 24.05 -7.44 -3.76
C SER A 232 24.59 -6.21 -3.04
N LYS A 233 24.47 -5.01 -3.62
CA LYS A 233 24.88 -3.75 -2.96
C LYS A 233 23.72 -2.77 -2.87
N LYS A 234 23.90 -1.75 -2.02
CA LYS A 234 23.02 -0.58 -2.01
C LYS A 234 23.24 0.18 -3.32
N VAL A 235 22.16 0.49 -4.01
CA VAL A 235 22.15 1.11 -5.34
C VAL A 235 22.08 2.63 -5.17
N ASP A 236 23.01 3.34 -5.77
CA ASP A 236 23.04 4.82 -5.84
C ASP A 236 22.46 5.34 -7.16
N GLU A 237 22.48 6.66 -7.37
CA GLU A 237 21.89 7.28 -8.56
C GLU A 237 22.62 6.90 -9.87
N ASP A 238 23.95 6.77 -9.83
CA ASP A 238 24.75 6.36 -10.99
C ASP A 238 24.49 4.89 -11.34
N ASP A 239 24.31 4.05 -10.32
CA ASP A 239 23.87 2.67 -10.51
C ASP A 239 22.47 2.60 -11.15
N LEU A 240 21.52 3.48 -10.76
CA LEU A 240 20.18 3.52 -11.35
C LEU A 240 20.22 3.86 -12.84
N ARG A 241 21.01 4.87 -13.24
CA ARG A 241 21.22 5.21 -14.66
C ARG A 241 21.84 4.05 -15.42
N THR A 242 22.81 3.38 -14.82
CA THR A 242 23.43 2.18 -15.39
C THR A 242 22.39 1.08 -15.59
N ILE A 243 21.56 0.78 -14.59
CA ILE A 243 20.50 -0.24 -14.67
C ILE A 243 19.52 0.09 -15.79
N LEU A 244 19.01 1.32 -15.85
CA LEU A 244 18.08 1.76 -16.90
C LEU A 244 18.69 1.60 -18.30
N SER A 245 19.97 1.97 -18.47
CA SER A 245 20.69 1.77 -19.73
C SER A 245 20.82 0.29 -20.11
N LEU A 246 21.08 -0.60 -19.14
CA LEU A 246 21.19 -2.04 -19.39
C LEU A 246 19.89 -2.64 -19.91
N PHE A 247 18.75 -2.12 -19.46
CA PHE A 247 17.42 -2.54 -19.89
C PHE A 247 16.88 -1.72 -21.08
N ASN A 248 17.62 -0.73 -21.59
CA ASN A 248 17.13 0.21 -22.60
C ASN A 248 15.74 0.77 -22.22
N VAL A 249 15.63 1.24 -20.98
CA VAL A 249 14.45 1.92 -20.42
C VAL A 249 14.87 3.35 -20.08
N SER A 250 14.09 4.34 -20.48
CA SER A 250 14.35 5.74 -20.18
C SER A 250 13.56 6.19 -18.94
N PHE A 251 14.02 7.24 -18.25
CA PHE A 251 13.22 7.85 -17.18
C PHE A 251 11.88 8.40 -17.70
N SER A 252 11.80 8.84 -18.96
CA SER A 252 10.53 9.23 -19.60
C SER A 252 9.55 8.08 -19.75
N ASP A 253 9.99 6.82 -19.68
CA ASP A 253 9.12 5.65 -19.74
C ASP A 253 8.43 5.33 -18.40
N MET A 254 8.81 6.05 -17.33
CA MET A 254 8.30 5.86 -15.97
C MET A 254 7.12 6.77 -15.62
N PHE A 255 6.81 7.75 -16.49
CA PHE A 255 5.74 8.75 -16.34
C PHE A 255 4.68 8.60 -17.43
#